data_AF-A0A4P9ZDT5-F1
#
_entry.id   AF-A0A4P9ZDT5-F1
#
_cell.length_a   1.000
_cell.length_b   1.000
_cell.length_c   1.000
_cell.angle_alpha   90.00
_cell.angle_beta   90.00
_cell.angle_gamma   90.00
#
_symmetry.space_group_name_H-M   'P 1'
#
loop_
_entity.id
_entity.type
_entity.pdbx_description
1 polymer ?
#
loop_
_entity_poly.entity_id
_entity_poly.type
_entity_poly.pdbx_seq_one_letter_code
_entity_poly.pdbx_strand_id
1 'polypeptide(L)'
;MWLLLLLAALAALSTINIYATELGSSTEIALGTIDYEPLLKTATFLATPPAPLGLALCLGTHDLPHHSCFVYHESANGVLQGKFQLFVDATGVQRVSFGAAADLMVDIVEVVHSPAPNLKPFVALQNVAQPVETKTVLRKSVVTDEAGAESVVEEVVEEVVQPDTRSWVQKNWMYIVPPLILLFITAPVNESPAQ
;
A
#
# COMPACT_ATOMS: atom_id res chain seq x y z
N MET A 1 29.51 -2.93 -39.73
CA MET A 1 28.11 -2.52 -40.00
C MET A 1 27.16 -2.90 -38.84
N TRP A 2 27.63 -2.84 -37.59
CA TRP A 2 26.82 -3.11 -36.37
C TRP A 2 26.82 -1.92 -35.39
N LEU A 3 27.64 -0.89 -35.64
CA LEU A 3 27.76 0.29 -34.78
C LEU A 3 26.66 1.34 -35.02
N LEU A 4 26.04 1.34 -36.22
CA LEU A 4 24.98 2.28 -36.59
C LEU A 4 23.58 1.89 -36.06
N LEU A 5 23.40 0.64 -35.60
CA LEU A 5 22.14 0.19 -34.99
C LEU A 5 22.07 0.48 -33.49
N LEU A 6 23.19 0.86 -32.87
CA LEU A 6 23.25 1.22 -31.44
C LEU A 6 23.00 2.73 -31.19
N LEU A 7 23.10 3.57 -32.22
CA LEU A 7 22.78 5.01 -32.14
C LEU A 7 21.27 5.32 -32.26
N ALA A 8 20.44 4.30 -32.45
CA ALA A 8 18.97 4.43 -32.42
C ALA A 8 18.38 4.12 -31.04
N ALA A 9 19.16 4.31 -29.96
CA ALA A 9 18.57 4.67 -28.67
C ALA A 9 18.00 6.08 -28.80
N LEU A 10 16.95 6.19 -29.63
CA LEU A 10 16.14 7.36 -29.84
C LEU A 10 15.69 7.79 -28.45
N ALA A 11 16.10 8.98 -28.04
CA ALA A 11 15.34 9.75 -27.09
C ALA A 11 13.95 9.93 -27.68
N ALA A 12 13.03 9.03 -27.30
CA ALA A 12 11.67 9.07 -27.79
C ALA A 12 11.01 10.31 -27.17
N LEU A 13 10.81 11.33 -28.01
CA LEU A 13 9.96 12.46 -27.67
C LEU A 13 8.56 11.91 -27.38
N SER A 14 8.01 12.21 -26.21
CA SER A 14 6.66 11.80 -25.83
C SER A 14 5.71 12.94 -26.14
N THR A 15 4.76 12.71 -27.03
CA THR A 15 3.75 13.70 -27.41
C THR A 15 2.40 13.29 -26.83
N ILE A 16 1.68 14.25 -26.24
CA ILE A 16 0.37 14.03 -25.62
C ILE A 16 -0.60 15.04 -26.23
N ASN A 17 -1.62 14.54 -26.90
CA ASN A 17 -2.70 15.32 -27.49
C ASN A 17 -3.71 15.68 -26.41
N ILE A 18 -4.01 16.97 -26.30
CA ILE A 18 -5.00 17.50 -25.37
C ILE A 18 -6.23 17.94 -26.16
N TYR A 19 -7.39 17.46 -25.73
CA TYR A 19 -8.68 17.87 -26.27
C TYR A 19 -9.59 18.40 -25.16
N ALA A 20 -10.60 19.15 -25.58
CA ALA A 20 -11.71 19.56 -24.75
C ALA A 20 -13.01 18.97 -25.29
N THR A 21 -13.87 18.49 -24.40
CA THR A 21 -15.25 18.08 -24.72
C THR A 21 -16.19 19.03 -24.00
N GLU A 22 -17.13 19.64 -24.70
CA GLU A 22 -18.12 20.52 -24.07
C GLU A 22 -19.14 19.73 -23.26
N LEU A 23 -19.55 20.24 -22.10
CA LEU A 23 -20.62 19.60 -21.33
C LEU A 23 -21.98 19.88 -21.98
N GLY A 24 -22.44 18.92 -22.78
CA GLY A 24 -23.76 18.96 -23.44
C GLY A 24 -23.70 18.57 -24.91
N SER A 25 -22.52 18.62 -25.52
CA SER A 25 -22.25 18.09 -26.85
C SER A 25 -21.16 17.01 -26.73
N SER A 26 -21.26 15.94 -27.50
CA SER A 26 -20.18 14.94 -27.58
C SER A 26 -19.08 15.37 -28.55
N THR A 27 -18.93 16.68 -28.80
CA THR A 27 -17.96 17.19 -29.77
C THR A 27 -16.62 17.41 -29.08
N GLU A 28 -15.59 16.78 -29.63
CA GLU A 28 -14.21 16.94 -29.19
C GLU A 28 -13.54 18.06 -29.98
N ILE A 29 -12.90 18.96 -29.26
CA ILE A 29 -12.18 20.11 -29.79
C ILE A 29 -10.70 19.91 -29.46
N ALA A 30 -9.86 19.80 -30.48
CA ALA A 30 -8.42 19.70 -30.28
C ALA A 30 -7.85 21.02 -29.76
N LEU A 31 -7.22 21.00 -28.58
CA LEU A 31 -6.64 22.19 -27.96
C LEU A 31 -5.16 22.38 -28.33
N GLY A 32 -4.42 21.28 -28.45
CA GLY A 32 -2.99 21.32 -28.71
C GLY A 32 -2.30 20.03 -28.32
N THR A 33 -0.97 20.05 -28.41
CA THR A 33 -0.11 18.94 -28.02
C THR A 33 0.88 19.39 -26.95
N ILE A 34 1.16 18.51 -26.01
CA ILE A 34 2.26 18.65 -25.06
C ILE A 34 3.40 17.79 -25.57
N ASP A 35 4.53 18.42 -25.87
CA ASP A 35 5.75 17.74 -26.28
C ASP A 35 6.68 17.67 -25.07
N TYR A 36 6.97 16.44 -24.61
CA TYR A 36 7.87 16.18 -23.51
C TYR A 36 9.17 15.56 -24.01
N GLU A 37 10.30 16.20 -23.67
CA GLU A 37 11.64 15.74 -23.97
C GLU A 37 12.32 15.17 -22.70
N PRO A 38 12.43 13.84 -22.58
CA PRO A 38 12.93 13.21 -21.36
C PRO A 38 14.39 13.53 -21.03
N LEU A 39 15.22 13.78 -22.05
CA LEU A 39 16.64 14.08 -21.87
C LEU A 39 16.89 15.44 -21.24
N LEU A 40 16.14 16.45 -21.70
CA LEU A 40 16.28 17.83 -21.21
C LEU A 40 15.38 18.11 -20.02
N LYS A 41 14.44 17.20 -19.70
CA LYS A 41 13.37 17.42 -18.71
C LYS A 41 12.61 18.71 -19.00
N THR A 42 12.32 18.93 -20.28
CA THR A 42 11.58 20.10 -20.76
C THR A 42 10.28 19.65 -21.39
N ALA A 43 9.22 20.43 -21.18
CA ALA A 43 7.94 20.22 -21.81
C ALA A 43 7.41 21.54 -22.36
N THR A 44 6.80 21.49 -23.53
CA THR A 44 6.20 22.66 -24.19
C THR A 44 4.79 22.33 -24.64
N PHE A 45 3.89 23.31 -24.56
CA PHE A 45 2.54 23.19 -25.12
C PHE A 45 2.48 23.90 -26.46
N LEU A 46 2.12 23.15 -27.50
CA LEU A 46 1.87 23.64 -28.84
C LEU A 46 0.36 23.78 -29.02
N ALA A 47 -0.14 25.02 -28.91
CA ALA A 47 -1.55 25.30 -29.07
C ALA A 47 -1.99 25.10 -30.54
N THR A 48 -3.11 24.42 -30.73
CA THR A 48 -3.83 24.38 -32.00
C THR A 48 -4.56 25.71 -32.20
N PRO A 49 -4.67 26.24 -33.43
CA PRO A 49 -5.39 27.49 -33.70
C PRO A 49 -6.81 27.49 -33.10
N PRO A 50 -7.28 28.66 -32.64
CA PRO A 50 -8.40 28.76 -31.72
C PRO A 50 -9.71 28.29 -32.38
N ALA A 51 -10.20 27.14 -31.92
CA ALA A 51 -11.61 26.82 -32.02
C ALA A 51 -12.37 27.57 -30.91
N PRO A 52 -13.61 28.02 -31.15
CA PRO A 52 -14.42 28.62 -30.09
C PRO A 52 -14.63 27.59 -28.99
N LEU A 53 -14.22 27.94 -27.76
CA LEU A 53 -14.41 27.09 -26.59
C LEU A 53 -15.73 27.46 -25.90
N GLY A 54 -16.55 26.45 -25.60
CA GLY A 54 -17.72 26.60 -24.75
C GLY A 54 -17.39 27.05 -23.32
N LEU A 55 -18.44 27.38 -22.56
CA LEU A 55 -18.33 27.88 -21.19
C LEU A 55 -17.89 26.79 -20.20
N ALA A 56 -18.30 25.55 -20.42
CA ALA A 56 -18.04 24.41 -19.53
C ALA A 56 -17.45 23.26 -20.34
N LEU A 57 -16.21 22.89 -20.01
CA LEU A 57 -15.39 21.98 -20.78
C LEU A 57 -14.85 20.89 -19.87
N CYS A 58 -14.73 19.67 -20.39
CA CYS A 58 -13.85 18.68 -19.81
C CYS A 58 -12.57 18.54 -20.64
N LEU A 59 -11.42 18.65 -19.99
CA LEU A 59 -10.11 18.45 -20.58
C LEU A 59 -9.74 16.97 -20.52
N GLY A 60 -9.24 16.43 -21.63
CA GLY A 60 -8.93 15.02 -21.78
C GLY A 60 -7.74 14.75 -22.70
N THR A 61 -7.26 13.51 -22.65
CA THR A 61 -6.29 12.94 -23.59
C THR A 61 -6.59 11.46 -23.82
N HIS A 62 -6.31 10.97 -25.03
CA HIS A 62 -6.38 9.55 -25.38
C HIS A 62 -5.04 8.84 -25.24
N ASP A 63 -3.94 9.58 -25.10
CA ASP A 63 -2.60 9.03 -25.05
C ASP A 63 -2.28 8.40 -23.68
N LEU A 64 -3.07 8.73 -22.65
CA LEU A 64 -2.97 8.17 -21.31
C LEU A 64 -4.26 7.41 -20.92
N PRO A 65 -4.13 6.21 -20.31
CA PRO A 65 -5.29 5.43 -19.89
C PRO A 65 -6.05 6.16 -18.78
N HIS A 66 -7.38 6.11 -18.84
CA HIS A 66 -8.28 6.74 -17.85
C HIS A 66 -8.16 8.28 -17.73
N HIS A 67 -7.61 8.96 -18.74
CA HIS A 67 -7.51 10.43 -18.78
C HIS A 67 -8.45 11.05 -19.83
N SER A 68 -9.56 10.38 -20.17
CA SER A 68 -10.50 10.88 -21.16
C SER A 68 -11.22 12.18 -20.74
N CYS A 69 -11.29 12.43 -19.43
CA CYS A 69 -11.85 13.63 -18.84
C CYS A 69 -11.22 13.78 -17.45
N PHE A 70 -10.03 14.39 -17.38
CA PHE A 70 -9.25 14.47 -16.13
C PHE A 70 -9.50 15.75 -15.34
N VAL A 71 -9.94 16.84 -15.99
CA VAL A 71 -10.27 18.12 -15.34
C VAL A 71 -11.51 18.75 -15.96
N TYR A 72 -12.40 19.23 -15.10
CA TYR A 72 -13.48 20.13 -15.46
C TYR A 72 -12.99 21.59 -15.41
N HIS A 73 -13.25 22.35 -16.46
CA HIS A 73 -12.86 23.75 -16.57
C HIS A 73 -14.02 24.62 -17.07
N GLU A 74 -14.30 25.69 -16.34
CA GLU A 74 -15.20 26.74 -16.80
C GLU A 74 -14.38 27.91 -17.36
N SER A 75 -14.59 28.23 -18.63
CA SER A 75 -13.93 29.37 -19.27
C SER A 75 -14.90 30.55 -19.35
N ALA A 76 -14.54 31.66 -18.70
CA ALA A 76 -15.36 32.88 -18.73
C ALA A 76 -15.32 33.59 -20.10
N ASN A 77 -14.21 33.47 -20.83
CA ASN A 77 -13.95 34.23 -22.06
C ASN A 77 -13.65 33.33 -23.28
N GLY A 78 -13.84 32.02 -23.17
CA GLY A 78 -13.46 31.06 -24.23
C GLY A 78 -11.95 30.96 -24.45
N VAL A 79 -11.14 31.43 -23.50
CA VAL A 79 -9.68 31.32 -23.49
C VAL A 79 -9.29 30.31 -22.41
N LEU A 80 -8.46 29.33 -22.77
CA LEU A 80 -7.88 28.41 -21.81
C LEU A 80 -6.68 29.07 -21.13
N GLN A 81 -6.76 29.28 -19.81
CA GLN A 81 -5.67 29.78 -18.98
C GLN A 81 -5.40 28.80 -17.85
N GLY A 82 -4.14 28.47 -17.64
CA GLY A 82 -3.77 27.54 -16.58
C GLY A 82 -2.43 26.86 -16.79
N LYS A 83 -2.10 25.92 -15.93
CA LYS A 83 -0.88 25.13 -16.01
C LYS A 83 -1.20 23.67 -16.21
N PHE A 84 -0.61 23.04 -17.22
CA PHE A 84 -0.54 21.60 -17.31
C PHE A 84 0.60 21.10 -16.42
N GLN A 85 0.35 20.10 -15.58
CA GLN A 85 1.39 19.43 -14.80
C GLN A 85 1.52 17.99 -15.27
N LEU A 86 2.70 17.63 -15.76
CA LEU A 86 3.06 16.28 -16.19
C LEU A 86 3.73 15.58 -15.03
N PHE A 87 3.15 14.46 -14.60
CA PHE A 87 3.74 13.58 -13.61
C PHE A 87 4.55 12.51 -14.34
N VAL A 88 5.87 12.58 -14.20
CA VAL A 88 6.81 11.73 -14.93
C VAL A 88 7.55 10.80 -13.97
N ASP A 89 7.74 9.57 -14.41
CA ASP A 89 8.55 8.55 -13.74
C ASP A 89 9.61 7.98 -14.72
N ALA A 90 10.45 7.05 -14.27
CA ALA A 90 11.47 6.37 -15.08
C ALA A 90 10.92 5.70 -16.35
N THR A 91 9.64 5.36 -16.37
CA THR A 91 8.95 4.72 -17.51
C THR A 91 8.34 5.72 -18.50
N GLY A 92 8.25 7.01 -18.15
CA GLY A 92 7.62 8.04 -18.96
C GLY A 92 6.53 8.83 -18.22
N VAL A 93 5.67 9.50 -18.98
CA VAL A 93 4.56 10.29 -18.42
C VAL A 93 3.48 9.35 -17.88
N GLN A 94 3.15 9.49 -16.60
CA GLN A 94 2.17 8.66 -15.89
C GLN A 94 0.81 9.32 -15.77
N ARG A 95 0.79 10.65 -15.59
CA ARG A 95 -0.44 11.41 -15.35
C ARG A 95 -0.28 12.83 -15.85
N VAL A 96 -1.39 13.41 -16.30
CA VAL A 96 -1.50 14.84 -16.60
C VAL A 96 -2.58 15.42 -15.70
N SER A 97 -2.33 16.63 -15.20
CA SER A 97 -3.34 17.44 -14.52
C SER A 97 -3.32 18.86 -15.04
N PHE A 98 -4.39 19.60 -14.76
CA PHE A 98 -4.50 21.00 -15.10
C PHE A 98 -4.89 21.81 -13.88
N GLY A 99 -4.21 22.92 -13.64
CA GLY A 99 -4.45 23.82 -12.51
C GLY A 99 -4.57 25.27 -12.96
N ALA A 100 -5.11 26.13 -12.09
CA ALA A 100 -5.22 27.55 -12.37
C ALA A 100 -3.85 28.23 -12.43
N ALA A 101 -3.68 29.10 -13.42
CA ALA A 101 -2.53 30.00 -13.61
C ALA A 101 -2.93 31.15 -14.53
N ALA A 102 -2.17 32.25 -14.49
CA ALA A 102 -2.44 33.43 -15.31
C ALA A 102 -2.21 33.17 -16.81
N ASP A 103 -1.12 32.47 -17.13
CA ASP A 103 -0.71 32.12 -18.49
C ASP A 103 -0.75 30.62 -18.69
N LEU A 104 -0.89 30.21 -19.96
CA LEU A 104 -0.84 28.81 -20.35
C LEU A 104 0.60 28.30 -20.27
N MET A 105 0.88 27.43 -19.31
CA MET A 105 2.22 26.88 -19.09
C MET A 105 2.21 25.38 -18.87
N VAL A 106 3.38 24.76 -18.98
CA VAL A 106 3.59 23.33 -18.71
C VAL A 106 4.67 23.19 -17.66
N ASP A 107 4.40 22.37 -16.65
CA ASP A 107 5.28 22.09 -15.53
C ASP A 107 5.50 20.58 -15.42
N ILE A 108 6.69 20.16 -14.98
CA ILE A 108 7.07 18.75 -14.86
C ILE A 108 7.26 18.42 -13.39
N VAL A 109 6.55 17.40 -12.93
CA VAL A 109 6.60 16.91 -11.56
C VAL A 109 7.13 15.48 -11.59
N GLU A 110 8.29 15.26 -10.96
CA GLU A 110 8.83 13.91 -10.80
C GLU A 110 8.03 13.13 -9.74
N VAL A 111 7.54 11.95 -10.10
CA VAL A 111 6.81 11.08 -9.19
C VAL A 111 7.78 10.36 -8.28
N VAL A 112 8.01 10.92 -7.10
CA VAL A 112 8.76 10.22 -6.05
C VAL A 112 7.85 9.14 -5.46
N HIS A 113 8.21 7.89 -5.68
CA HIS A 113 7.55 6.76 -5.02
C HIS A 113 7.70 6.94 -3.51
N SER A 114 6.58 6.86 -2.79
CA SER A 114 6.60 7.00 -1.33
C SER A 114 7.57 5.97 -0.72
N PRO A 115 8.37 6.35 0.28
CA PRO A 115 9.28 5.43 0.93
C PRO A 115 8.46 4.23 1.45
N ALA A 116 8.89 3.02 1.11
CA ALA A 116 8.22 1.82 1.57
C ALA A 116 8.24 1.82 3.11
N PRO A 117 7.08 1.67 3.78
CA PRO A 117 7.05 1.59 5.22
C PRO A 117 7.94 0.42 5.65
N ASN A 118 8.75 0.63 6.69
CA ASN A 118 9.57 -0.44 7.23
C ASN A 118 8.62 -1.48 7.87
N LEU A 119 8.25 -2.51 7.09
CA LEU A 119 7.37 -3.59 7.52
C LEU A 119 8.06 -4.56 8.49
N LYS A 120 9.34 -4.32 8.84
CA LYS A 120 9.98 -5.09 9.89
C LYS A 120 9.47 -4.56 11.23
N PRO A 121 8.68 -5.34 12.00
CA PRO A 121 8.37 -4.95 13.36
C PRO A 121 9.71 -4.72 14.07
N PHE A 122 9.81 -3.62 14.81
CA PHE A 122 10.92 -3.41 15.73
C PHE A 122 10.83 -4.49 16.80
N VAL A 123 11.46 -5.64 16.54
CA VAL A 123 11.69 -6.64 17.57
C VAL A 123 12.76 -6.05 18.46
N ALA A 124 12.32 -5.24 19.43
CA ALA A 124 13.13 -4.88 20.58
C ALA A 124 13.51 -6.21 21.23
N LEU A 125 14.70 -6.72 20.86
CA LEU A 125 15.39 -7.88 21.42
C LEU A 125 14.54 -8.64 22.45
N GLN A 126 13.66 -9.52 21.96
CA GLN A 126 12.94 -10.48 22.80
C GLN A 126 13.89 -11.62 23.27
N ASN A 127 15.18 -11.28 23.40
CA ASN A 127 16.23 -12.02 24.10
C ASN A 127 16.34 -11.50 25.55
N VAL A 128 15.26 -11.00 26.14
CA VAL A 128 15.12 -11.09 27.59
C VAL A 128 14.86 -12.57 27.84
N ALA A 129 15.94 -13.25 28.21
CA ALA A 129 15.97 -14.66 28.60
C ALA A 129 14.66 -15.03 29.28
N GLN A 130 13.87 -15.89 28.64
CA GLN A 130 12.78 -16.56 29.33
C GLN A 130 13.44 -17.33 30.49
N PRO A 131 13.07 -17.09 31.75
CA PRO A 131 13.60 -17.87 32.86
C PRO A 131 13.12 -19.30 32.67
N VAL A 132 14.04 -20.17 32.27
CA VAL A 132 13.83 -21.63 32.29
C VAL A 132 13.70 -22.00 33.76
N GLU A 133 12.48 -22.18 34.26
CA GLU A 133 12.26 -22.72 35.60
C GLU A 133 12.63 -24.21 35.60
N THR A 134 13.88 -24.51 35.92
CA THR A 134 14.33 -25.87 36.22
C THR A 134 13.85 -26.26 37.61
N LYS A 135 12.77 -27.05 37.69
CA LYS A 135 12.43 -27.75 38.92
C LYS A 135 13.28 -29.01 39.02
N THR A 136 14.25 -29.00 39.92
CA THR A 136 15.05 -30.17 40.28
C THR A 136 14.17 -31.21 40.97
N VAL A 137 13.89 -32.32 40.29
CA VAL A 137 13.18 -33.47 40.88
C VAL A 137 14.24 -34.46 41.37
N LEU A 138 14.50 -34.46 42.68
CA LEU A 138 15.34 -35.47 43.33
C LEU A 138 14.62 -36.82 43.34
N ARG A 139 15.00 -37.73 42.44
CA ARG A 139 14.65 -39.16 42.57
C ARG A 139 15.81 -39.90 43.23
N LYS A 140 15.57 -40.42 44.44
CA LYS A 140 16.45 -41.41 45.07
C LYS A 140 16.12 -42.78 44.49
N SER A 141 16.97 -43.32 43.63
CA SER A 141 16.98 -44.75 43.32
C SER A 141 17.98 -45.44 44.24
N VAL A 142 17.52 -46.47 44.94
CA VAL A 142 18.37 -47.37 45.71
C VAL A 142 18.67 -48.55 44.80
N VAL A 143 19.92 -48.67 44.33
CA VAL A 143 20.40 -49.88 43.66
C VAL A 143 21.08 -50.73 44.73
N THR A 144 20.56 -51.94 44.93
CA THR A 144 21.16 -52.94 45.82
C THR A 144 21.96 -53.89 44.94
N ASP A 145 23.25 -54.05 45.20
CA ASP A 145 24.07 -55.13 44.62
C ASP A 145 24.65 -56.01 45.73
N GLU A 146 24.73 -57.31 45.46
CA GLU A 146 25.06 -58.39 46.41
C GLU A 146 26.54 -58.45 46.82
N ALA A 147 27.05 -57.35 47.38
CA ALA A 147 28.16 -57.38 48.34
C ALA A 147 27.91 -56.52 49.59
N GLY A 148 26.69 -55.97 49.74
CA GLY A 148 26.20 -55.47 51.03
C GLY A 148 26.88 -54.18 51.53
N ALA A 149 27.25 -53.27 50.63
CA ALA A 149 27.70 -51.92 51.00
C ALA A 149 26.92 -50.86 50.19
N GLU A 150 26.09 -50.08 50.87
CA GLU A 150 25.27 -49.02 50.28
C GLU A 150 26.16 -47.85 49.83
N SER A 151 26.17 -47.55 48.53
CA SER A 151 26.76 -46.32 48.02
C SER A 151 25.66 -45.45 47.41
N VAL A 152 25.51 -44.26 47.97
CA VAL A 152 24.55 -43.24 47.55
C VAL A 152 25.17 -42.47 46.40
N VAL A 153 24.64 -42.63 45.19
CA VAL A 153 25.01 -41.81 44.03
C VAL A 153 23.84 -40.89 43.72
N GLU A 154 24.04 -39.59 43.92
CA GLU A 154 23.10 -38.53 43.53
C GLU A 154 23.22 -38.29 42.01
N GLU A 155 22.30 -38.85 41.24
CA GLU A 155 22.18 -38.54 39.81
C GLU A 155 21.15 -37.41 39.62
N VAL A 156 21.66 -36.22 39.30
CA VAL A 156 20.85 -35.02 39.00
C VAL A 156 20.31 -35.18 37.58
N VAL A 157 19.05 -35.62 37.46
CA VAL A 157 18.34 -35.67 36.18
C VAL A 157 17.53 -34.37 36.02
N GLU A 158 17.96 -33.51 35.10
CA GLU A 158 17.21 -32.34 34.64
C GLU A 158 16.09 -32.79 33.69
N GLU A 159 14.88 -32.98 34.23
CA GLU A 159 13.71 -33.25 33.40
C GLU A 159 13.20 -31.92 32.82
N VAL A 160 13.40 -31.74 31.51
CA VAL A 160 12.88 -30.59 30.75
C VAL A 160 11.35 -30.71 30.69
N VAL A 161 10.67 -30.12 31.67
CA VAL A 161 9.22 -29.98 31.64
C VAL A 161 8.88 -29.03 30.50
N GLN A 162 8.38 -29.58 29.39
CA GLN A 162 7.91 -28.77 28.27
C GLN A 162 6.87 -27.76 28.79
N PRO A 163 7.05 -26.45 28.53
CA PRO A 163 6.10 -25.45 28.97
C PRO A 163 4.74 -25.77 28.35
N ASP A 164 3.73 -25.99 29.20
CA ASP A 164 2.38 -26.30 28.76
C ASP A 164 1.83 -25.12 27.93
N THR A 165 1.80 -25.31 26.61
CA THR A 165 1.41 -24.32 25.60
C THR A 165 -0.10 -24.09 25.52
N ARG A 166 -0.89 -24.77 26.36
CA ARG A 166 -2.34 -24.59 26.41
C ARG A 166 -2.68 -23.15 26.77
N SER A 167 -3.62 -22.57 26.02
CA SER A 167 -4.07 -21.19 26.24
C SER A 167 -4.67 -21.06 27.64
N TRP A 168 -4.61 -19.85 28.22
CA TRP A 168 -5.17 -19.60 29.55
C TRP A 168 -6.64 -20.03 29.65
N VAL A 169 -7.40 -19.87 28.56
CA VAL A 169 -8.79 -20.31 28.44
C VAL A 169 -8.90 -21.84 28.50
N GLN A 170 -7.99 -22.59 27.88
CA GLN A 170 -7.95 -24.05 27.97
C GLN A 170 -7.60 -24.54 29.37
N LYS A 171 -6.78 -23.80 30.13
CA LYS A 171 -6.44 -24.13 31.52
C LYS A 171 -7.59 -23.84 32.49
N ASN A 172 -8.39 -22.81 32.20
CA ASN A 172 -9.48 -22.33 33.07
C ASN A 172 -10.88 -22.63 32.51
N TRP A 173 -11.01 -23.50 31.51
CA TRP A 173 -12.27 -23.77 30.81
C TRP A 173 -13.39 -24.19 31.77
N MET A 174 -13.04 -24.98 32.80
CA MET A 174 -13.96 -25.44 33.84
C MET A 174 -14.58 -24.31 34.67
N TYR A 175 -13.95 -23.13 34.74
CA TYR A 175 -14.48 -21.97 35.46
C TYR A 175 -15.25 -21.00 34.55
N ILE A 176 -15.04 -21.09 33.24
CA ILE A 176 -15.64 -20.19 32.25
C ILE A 176 -16.95 -20.79 31.71
N VAL A 177 -16.93 -22.07 31.37
CA VAL A 177 -18.02 -22.73 30.63
C VAL A 177 -19.27 -22.99 31.50
N PRO A 178 -19.18 -23.54 32.73
CA PRO A 178 -20.38 -23.82 33.53
C PRO A 178 -21.22 -22.59 33.90
N PRO A 179 -20.63 -21.43 34.28
CA PRO A 179 -21.40 -20.20 34.51
C PRO A 179 -22.09 -19.68 33.24
N LEU A 180 -21.45 -19.81 32.07
CA LEU A 180 -22.06 -19.41 30.79
C LEU A 180 -23.27 -20.29 30.45
N ILE A 181 -23.18 -21.60 30.66
CA ILE A 181 -24.32 -22.52 30.45
C ILE A 181 -25.47 -22.16 31.39
N LEU A 182 -25.19 -21.90 32.67
CA LEU A 182 -26.22 -21.45 33.61
C LEU A 182 -26.86 -20.13 33.19
N LEU A 183 -26.06 -19.19 32.68
CA LEU A 183 -26.56 -17.93 32.14
C LEU A 183 -27.48 -18.16 30.93
N PHE A 184 -27.14 -19.05 30.00
CA PHE A 184 -28.01 -19.36 28.85
C PHE A 184 -29.33 -20.06 29.24
N ILE A 185 -29.33 -20.86 30.31
CA ILE A 185 -30.54 -21.51 30.81
C ILE A 185 -31.46 -20.53 31.55
N THR A 186 -30.87 -19.58 32.28
CA THR A 186 -31.61 -18.63 33.15
C THR A 186 -31.90 -17.30 32.48
N ALA A 187 -31.24 -16.98 31.38
CA ALA A 187 -31.53 -15.78 30.61
C ALA A 187 -32.94 -15.88 30.03
N PRO A 188 -33.85 -14.94 30.35
CA PRO A 188 -35.14 -14.89 29.69
C PRO A 188 -34.89 -14.70 28.20
N VAL A 189 -35.43 -15.60 27.39
CA VAL A 189 -35.55 -15.39 25.95
C VAL A 189 -36.34 -14.10 25.81
N ASN A 190 -35.67 -13.02 25.41
CA ASN A 190 -36.34 -11.78 25.05
C ASN A 190 -37.24 -12.11 23.86
N GLU A 191 -38.50 -12.43 24.16
CA GLU A 191 -39.56 -12.39 23.18
C GLU A 191 -39.54 -10.97 22.61
N SER A 192 -39.13 -10.87 21.35
CA SER A 192 -39.22 -9.64 20.58
C SER A 192 -40.68 -9.16 20.69
N PRO A 193 -40.96 -7.93 21.17
CA PRO A 193 -42.32 -7.43 21.08
C PRO A 193 -42.65 -7.30 19.59
N ALA A 194 -43.51 -8.18 19.11
CA ALA A 194 -44.19 -8.01 17.85
C ALA A 194 -45.21 -6.88 18.03
N GLN A 195 -44.88 -5.70 17.51
CA GLN A 195 -45.78 -4.74 16.83
C GLN A 195 -45.01 -3.49 16.40
#